data_AF-A0A809PQ90-F1
#
_entry.id   AF-A0A809PQ90-F1
#
_cell.length_a   1.000
_cell.length_b   1.000
_cell.length_c   1.000
_cell.angle_alpha   90.00
_cell.angle_beta   90.00
_cell.angle_gamma   90.00
#
_symmetry.space_group_name_H-M   'P 1'
#
loop_
_entity.id
_entity.type
_entity.pdbx_description
1 polymer ?
#
loop_
_entity_poly.entity_id
_entity_poly.type
_entity_poly.pdbx_seq_one_letter_code
_entity_poly.pdbx_strand_id
1 'polypeptide(L)'
;MQPTLAMSHPVSTVDEHHILKGRKRALTYAIAHVDEEHKIIHIRLSMNYGKPSLLTCLLGLAKKPDDAQFEYHARLADEGIARYWSRTITLKGEAWDVRVRPERSAQGMPLTLANPGSRLLGNLSRRSRNPYPFFTGTLYYDENDGPDPERSYAMTAAHEVGHPLLTHAFGAKYSWGHAGTSTILGRRDQDAPEYPAQGEISLMLYYNRNSSCVIDSDSIFSRTIASEGDVKTLVYISGRSK
;
A
#
# COMPACT_ATOMS: atom_id res chain seq x y z
N MET A 1 -25.60 -5.94 20.25
CA MET A 1 -24.32 -5.31 19.90
C MET A 1 -24.62 -4.14 18.99
N GLN A 2 -24.30 -2.91 19.41
CA GLN A 2 -24.41 -1.76 18.51
C GLN A 2 -23.32 -1.88 17.44
N PRO A 3 -23.62 -1.66 16.15
CA PRO A 3 -22.58 -1.60 15.15
C PRO A 3 -21.69 -0.41 15.50
N THR A 4 -20.40 -0.68 15.74
CA THR A 4 -19.36 0.35 15.78
C THR A 4 -19.49 1.17 14.51
N LEU A 5 -19.90 2.44 14.63
CA LEU A 5 -19.90 3.40 13.53
C LEU A 5 -18.52 3.33 12.89
N ALA A 6 -18.46 2.83 11.65
CA ALA A 6 -17.22 2.80 10.89
C ALA A 6 -16.66 4.22 10.90
N MET A 7 -15.46 4.41 11.44
CA MET A 7 -14.83 5.72 11.44
C MET A 7 -14.77 6.22 10.01
N SER A 8 -15.39 7.37 9.75
CA SER A 8 -15.37 7.97 8.41
C SER A 8 -13.92 8.20 7.99
N HIS A 9 -13.59 7.80 6.76
CA HIS A 9 -12.25 7.98 6.22
C HIS A 9 -11.89 9.48 6.24
N PRO A 10 -10.70 9.91 6.72
CA PRO A 10 -10.39 11.34 6.91
C PRO A 10 -10.54 12.20 5.65
N VAL A 11 -10.34 11.63 4.47
CA VAL A 11 -10.57 12.32 3.19
C VAL A 11 -12.02 12.80 3.01
N SER A 12 -13.00 12.22 3.71
CA SER A 12 -14.41 12.61 3.62
C SER A 12 -14.66 14.03 4.09
N THR A 13 -13.74 14.63 4.84
CA THR A 13 -13.82 16.04 5.25
C THR A 13 -13.25 16.99 4.20
N VAL A 14 -12.66 16.47 3.13
CA VAL A 14 -12.11 17.25 2.01
C VAL A 14 -13.19 17.38 0.95
N ASP A 15 -13.50 18.61 0.58
CA ASP A 15 -14.41 18.90 -0.52
C ASP A 15 -13.94 18.23 -1.83
N GLU A 16 -14.84 17.60 -2.55
CA GLU A 16 -14.50 16.81 -3.74
C GLU A 16 -13.94 17.64 -4.89
N HIS A 17 -14.28 18.94 -4.98
CA HIS A 17 -13.63 19.86 -5.90
C HIS A 17 -12.16 20.06 -5.53
N HIS A 18 -11.82 20.07 -4.23
CA HIS A 18 -10.43 20.09 -3.79
C HIS A 18 -9.71 18.75 -4.02
N ILE A 19 -10.41 17.61 -3.96
CA ILE A 19 -9.84 16.32 -4.35
C ILE A 19 -9.39 16.37 -5.83
N LEU A 20 -10.26 16.81 -6.73
CA LEU A 20 -9.93 16.92 -8.17
C LEU A 20 -8.85 17.96 -8.44
N LYS A 21 -8.89 19.12 -7.79
CA LYS A 21 -7.86 20.17 -7.95
C LYS A 21 -6.50 19.78 -7.38
N GLY A 22 -6.47 18.90 -6.39
CA GLY A 22 -5.27 18.50 -5.66
C GLY A 22 -4.83 19.55 -4.65
N ARG A 23 -3.85 19.20 -3.81
CA ARG A 23 -3.32 20.07 -2.75
C ARG A 23 -2.14 20.94 -3.21
N LYS A 24 -2.00 22.13 -2.63
CA LYS A 24 -0.89 23.07 -2.91
C LYS A 24 0.50 22.47 -2.67
N ARG A 25 0.66 21.70 -1.59
CA ARG A 25 1.91 21.01 -1.23
C ARG A 25 1.79 19.54 -1.58
N ALA A 26 1.71 19.25 -2.87
CA ALA A 26 1.55 17.90 -3.37
C ALA A 26 2.74 17.00 -3.04
N LEU A 27 2.50 15.69 -3.12
CA LEU A 27 3.51 14.66 -3.02
C LEU A 27 4.41 14.72 -4.27
N THR A 28 5.72 14.83 -4.08
CA THR A 28 6.65 15.11 -5.18
C THR A 28 6.83 13.97 -6.17
N TYR A 29 6.48 12.75 -5.76
CA TYR A 29 6.60 11.53 -6.54
C TYR A 29 5.25 10.99 -7.02
N ALA A 30 4.16 11.77 -6.94
CA ALA A 30 2.86 11.39 -7.49
C ALA A 30 2.31 12.54 -8.35
N ILE A 31 1.93 12.24 -9.59
CA ILE A 31 1.37 13.23 -10.53
C ILE A 31 0.07 12.68 -11.09
N ALA A 32 -1.01 13.43 -10.96
CA ALA A 32 -2.29 13.11 -11.56
C ALA A 32 -2.57 13.96 -12.80
N HIS A 33 -3.13 13.32 -13.82
CA HIS A 33 -3.77 13.94 -14.97
C HIS A 33 -5.27 13.59 -14.92
N VAL A 34 -6.12 14.62 -14.94
CA VAL A 34 -7.58 14.47 -14.82
C VAL A 34 -8.18 14.68 -16.21
N ASP A 35 -8.75 13.60 -16.75
CA ASP A 35 -9.55 13.62 -17.97
C ASP A 35 -11.02 13.75 -17.56
N GLU A 36 -11.53 14.98 -17.56
CA GLU A 36 -12.92 15.26 -17.15
C GLU A 36 -13.96 14.75 -18.14
N GLU A 37 -13.61 14.68 -19.43
CA GLU A 37 -14.49 14.24 -20.51
C GLU A 37 -14.80 12.75 -20.37
N HIS A 38 -13.77 11.93 -20.14
CA HIS A 38 -13.90 10.48 -20.01
C HIS A 38 -14.05 10.01 -18.56
N LYS A 39 -13.98 10.92 -17.59
CA LYS A 39 -14.00 10.62 -16.14
C LYS A 39 -12.88 9.66 -15.73
N ILE A 40 -11.66 9.91 -16.22
CA ILE A 40 -10.47 9.10 -15.92
C ILE A 40 -9.44 9.95 -15.19
N ILE A 41 -8.84 9.41 -14.13
CA ILE A 41 -7.72 10.03 -13.43
C ILE A 41 -6.50 9.14 -13.58
N HIS A 42 -5.53 9.58 -14.38
CA HIS A 42 -4.26 8.88 -14.53
C HIS A 42 -3.29 9.37 -13.45
N ILE A 43 -2.79 8.49 -12.60
CA ILE A 43 -1.79 8.81 -11.59
C ILE A 43 -0.48 8.10 -11.93
N ARG A 44 0.57 8.88 -12.19
CA ARG A 44 1.93 8.36 -12.25
C ARG A 44 2.55 8.41 -10.86
N LEU A 45 3.02 7.27 -10.37
CA LEU A 45 3.70 7.14 -9.08
C LEU A 45 5.17 6.80 -9.31
N SER A 46 6.07 7.74 -9.04
CA SER A 46 7.49 7.54 -9.19
C SER A 46 8.07 6.69 -8.05
N MET A 47 8.78 5.61 -8.38
CA MET A 47 9.35 4.64 -7.45
C MET A 47 10.87 4.61 -7.56
N ASN A 48 11.57 4.68 -6.42
CA ASN A 48 13.02 4.55 -6.31
C ASN A 48 13.36 3.22 -5.65
N TYR A 49 13.40 2.15 -6.44
CA TYR A 49 13.74 0.83 -5.94
C TYR A 49 15.24 0.70 -5.66
N GLY A 50 15.58 0.24 -4.46
CA GLY A 50 16.95 0.04 -4.01
C GLY A 50 17.21 -1.38 -3.54
N LYS A 51 18.48 -1.74 -3.44
CA LYS A 51 18.94 -2.99 -2.83
C LYS A 51 19.37 -2.75 -1.38
N PRO A 52 19.35 -3.78 -0.50
CA PRO A 52 19.81 -3.64 0.87
C PRO A 52 21.26 -3.14 0.94
N SER A 53 21.54 -2.32 1.95
CA SER A 53 22.90 -1.86 2.24
C SER A 53 23.79 -3.01 2.69
N LEU A 54 25.11 -2.87 2.49
CA LEU A 54 26.09 -3.87 2.93
C LEU A 54 25.97 -4.15 4.43
N LEU A 55 25.77 -3.12 5.24
CA LEU A 55 25.59 -3.25 6.70
C LEU A 55 24.37 -4.12 7.04
N THR A 56 23.24 -3.89 6.39
CA THR A 56 22.02 -4.70 6.59
C THR A 56 22.26 -6.18 6.23
N CYS A 57 23.04 -6.43 5.17
CA CYS A 57 23.43 -7.79 4.78
C CYS A 57 24.38 -8.45 5.78
N LEU A 58 25.41 -7.72 6.25
CA LEU A 58 26.37 -8.22 7.24
C LEU A 58 25.71 -8.55 8.58
N LEU A 59 24.72 -7.77 8.99
CA LEU A 59 23.89 -8.05 10.16
C LEU A 59 22.90 -9.20 9.94
N GLY A 60 22.87 -9.81 8.75
CA GLY A 60 21.97 -10.93 8.44
C GLY A 60 20.49 -10.54 8.40
N LEU A 61 20.15 -9.26 8.32
CA LEU A 61 18.77 -8.76 8.34
C LEU A 61 18.07 -8.85 6.97
N ALA A 62 18.86 -8.94 5.91
CA ALA A 62 18.40 -9.11 4.53
C ALA A 62 19.51 -9.76 3.71
N LYS A 63 19.16 -10.36 2.58
CA LYS A 63 20.11 -10.73 1.53
C LYS A 63 19.86 -9.85 0.30
N LYS A 64 20.94 -9.50 -0.38
CA LYS A 64 20.88 -8.72 -1.61
C LYS A 64 20.36 -9.62 -2.75
N PRO A 65 19.30 -9.22 -3.47
CA PRO A 65 18.92 -9.92 -4.68
C PRO A 65 19.97 -9.66 -5.78
N ASP A 66 20.21 -10.67 -6.61
CA ASP A 66 20.94 -10.45 -7.87
C ASP A 66 20.14 -9.51 -8.81
N ASP A 67 20.67 -9.21 -9.98
CA ASP A 67 20.03 -8.25 -10.89
C ASP A 67 18.74 -8.80 -11.49
N ALA A 68 18.67 -10.09 -11.83
CA ALA A 68 17.46 -10.72 -12.36
C ALA A 68 16.35 -10.78 -11.29
N GLN A 69 16.69 -11.19 -10.07
CA GLN A 69 15.78 -11.19 -8.93
C GLN A 69 15.28 -9.78 -8.61
N PHE A 70 16.17 -8.78 -8.63
CA PHE A 70 15.77 -7.40 -8.36
C PHE A 70 14.78 -6.88 -9.40
N GLU A 71 15.03 -7.11 -10.68
CA GLU A 71 14.12 -6.72 -11.76
C GLU A 71 12.77 -7.42 -11.64
N TYR A 72 12.79 -8.71 -11.31
CA TYR A 72 11.58 -9.49 -11.10
C TYR A 72 10.77 -9.00 -9.87
N HIS A 73 11.42 -8.71 -8.75
CA HIS A 73 10.77 -8.12 -7.58
C HIS A 73 10.19 -6.73 -7.87
N ALA A 74 10.92 -5.89 -8.60
CA ALA A 74 10.46 -4.57 -8.98
C ALA A 74 9.23 -4.65 -9.89
N ARG A 75 9.21 -5.59 -10.85
CA ARG A 75 8.04 -5.86 -11.68
C ARG A 75 6.82 -6.28 -10.84
N LEU A 76 6.98 -7.22 -9.91
CA LEU A 76 5.89 -7.64 -9.03
C LEU A 76 5.37 -6.48 -8.15
N ALA A 77 6.27 -5.64 -7.65
CA ALA A 77 5.88 -4.45 -6.89
C ALA A 77 5.08 -3.47 -7.77
N ASP A 78 5.54 -3.22 -9.00
CA ASP A 78 4.86 -2.36 -9.96
C ASP A 78 3.46 -2.89 -10.32
N GLU A 79 3.34 -4.19 -10.58
CA GLU A 79 2.07 -4.87 -10.85
C GLU A 79 1.11 -4.78 -9.66
N GLY A 80 1.63 -4.98 -8.45
CA GLY A 80 0.86 -4.82 -7.22
C GLY A 80 0.33 -3.40 -7.05
N ILE A 81 1.18 -2.39 -7.16
CA ILE A 81 0.78 -0.97 -7.04
C ILE A 81 -0.28 -0.65 -8.07
N ALA A 82 -0.05 -0.98 -9.34
CA ALA A 82 -0.99 -0.69 -10.43
C ALA A 82 -2.35 -1.37 -10.19
N ARG A 83 -2.35 -2.61 -9.72
CA ARG A 83 -3.57 -3.37 -9.47
C ARG A 83 -4.36 -2.87 -8.27
N TYR A 84 -3.71 -2.74 -7.11
CA TYR A 84 -4.42 -2.56 -5.84
C TYR A 84 -4.77 -1.10 -5.57
N TRP A 85 -4.13 -0.13 -6.24
CA TRP A 85 -4.45 1.29 -6.12
C TRP A 85 -5.31 1.85 -7.27
N SER A 86 -5.55 1.07 -8.32
CA SER A 86 -6.48 1.45 -9.40
C SER A 86 -7.87 0.93 -9.11
N ARG A 87 -8.88 1.81 -9.20
CA ARG A 87 -10.28 1.46 -9.03
C ARG A 87 -11.19 2.57 -9.53
N THR A 88 -12.46 2.23 -9.69
CA THR A 88 -13.51 3.23 -9.75
C THR A 88 -13.74 3.85 -8.37
N ILE A 89 -13.85 5.18 -8.32
CA ILE A 89 -14.27 5.94 -7.14
C ILE A 89 -15.48 6.81 -7.49
N THR A 90 -16.26 7.20 -6.48
CA THR A 90 -17.35 8.15 -6.68
C THR A 90 -16.88 9.57 -6.35
N LEU A 91 -16.96 10.52 -7.27
CA LEU A 91 -16.72 11.95 -7.00
C LEU A 91 -17.88 12.75 -7.58
N LYS A 92 -18.50 13.60 -6.76
CA LYS A 92 -19.64 14.45 -7.10
C LYS A 92 -20.84 13.66 -7.64
N GLY A 93 -21.04 12.45 -7.13
CA GLY A 93 -22.09 11.53 -7.58
C GLY A 93 -21.80 10.83 -8.91
N GLU A 94 -20.63 11.05 -9.51
CA GLU A 94 -20.21 10.40 -10.76
C GLU A 94 -19.13 9.35 -10.50
N ALA A 95 -19.11 8.30 -11.32
CA ALA A 95 -18.05 7.31 -11.30
C ALA A 95 -16.82 7.81 -12.06
N TRP A 96 -15.65 7.70 -11.43
CA TRP A 96 -14.35 8.05 -12.01
C TRP A 96 -13.42 6.85 -11.99
N ASP A 97 -12.80 6.53 -13.12
CA ASP A 97 -11.81 5.46 -13.22
C ASP A 97 -10.42 6.01 -12.85
N VAL A 98 -9.87 5.57 -11.72
CA VAL A 98 -8.53 5.96 -11.29
C VAL A 98 -7.54 4.88 -11.70
N ARG A 99 -6.57 5.26 -12.54
CA ARG A 99 -5.53 4.38 -13.06
C ARG A 99 -4.18 4.79 -12.51
N VAL A 100 -3.63 3.97 -11.62
CA VAL A 100 -2.31 4.18 -11.03
C VAL A 100 -1.27 3.42 -11.83
N ARG A 101 -0.23 4.11 -12.26
CA ARG A 101 0.92 3.56 -12.97
C ARG A 101 2.20 3.90 -12.23
N PRO A 102 2.92 2.90 -11.70
CA PRO A 102 4.25 3.13 -11.17
C PRO A 102 5.27 3.34 -12.29
N GLU A 103 6.27 4.18 -12.04
CA GLU A 103 7.38 4.46 -12.95
C GLU A 103 8.68 4.57 -12.17
N ARG A 104 9.77 4.00 -12.68
CA ARG A 104 11.05 4.08 -11.97
C ARG A 104 11.68 5.46 -12.10
N SER A 105 12.14 6.00 -10.98
CA SER A 105 12.82 7.29 -10.91
C SER A 105 13.70 7.39 -9.66
N ALA A 106 14.89 7.97 -9.79
CA ALA A 106 15.77 8.23 -8.66
C ALA A 106 15.18 9.25 -7.66
N GLN A 107 14.23 10.09 -8.10
CA GLN A 107 13.48 11.04 -7.27
C GLN A 107 12.16 10.44 -6.76
N GLY A 108 11.89 9.18 -7.08
CA GLY A 108 10.72 8.46 -6.64
C GLY A 108 10.74 8.10 -5.17
N MET A 109 9.64 7.51 -4.71
CA MET A 109 9.50 7.00 -3.36
C MET A 109 10.48 5.86 -3.10
N PRO A 110 11.35 5.95 -2.07
CA PRO A 110 12.32 4.92 -1.78
C PRO A 110 11.67 3.65 -1.25
N LEU A 111 12.03 2.51 -1.85
CA LEU A 111 11.62 1.18 -1.39
C LEU A 111 12.74 0.17 -1.62
N THR A 112 13.13 -0.54 -0.57
CA THR A 112 14.22 -1.54 -0.66
C THR A 112 13.64 -2.91 -0.98
N LEU A 113 14.16 -3.57 -2.02
CA LEU A 113 13.74 -4.91 -2.44
C LEU A 113 14.81 -5.93 -2.04
N ALA A 114 14.43 -6.96 -1.29
CA ALA A 114 15.35 -7.85 -0.62
C ALA A 114 14.94 -9.33 -0.71
N ASN A 115 15.91 -10.21 -0.52
CA ASN A 115 15.68 -11.60 -0.14
C ASN A 115 15.70 -11.70 1.40
N PRO A 116 15.00 -12.68 2.02
CA PRO A 116 15.05 -12.91 3.46
C PRO A 116 16.47 -13.06 4.00
N GLY A 117 16.70 -12.46 5.17
CA GLY A 117 17.95 -12.57 5.92
C GLY A 117 18.16 -13.94 6.59
N SER A 118 19.14 -14.01 7.50
CA SER A 118 19.40 -15.21 8.29
C SER A 118 18.32 -15.41 9.37
N ARG A 119 17.82 -16.65 9.51
CA ARG A 119 16.85 -17.04 10.53
C ARG A 119 17.39 -16.98 11.97
N LEU A 120 18.71 -16.83 12.14
CA LEU A 120 19.41 -16.84 13.43
C LEU A 120 19.02 -15.66 14.34
N LEU A 121 18.53 -14.54 13.79
CA LEU A 121 18.10 -13.37 14.56
C LEU A 121 16.58 -13.37 14.84
N GLY A 122 15.89 -14.49 14.57
CA GLY A 122 14.44 -14.61 14.72
C GLY A 122 13.66 -13.96 13.56
N ASN A 123 12.45 -14.46 13.31
CA ASN A 123 11.56 -13.92 12.28
C ASN A 123 10.99 -12.57 12.72
N LEU A 124 11.72 -11.48 12.49
CA LEU A 124 11.10 -10.15 12.38
C LEU A 124 10.39 -10.09 11.02
N SER A 125 9.05 -10.00 11.01
CA SER A 125 8.13 -9.99 9.85
C SER A 125 8.66 -10.62 8.53
N ARG A 126 8.07 -11.74 8.12
CA ARG A 126 8.53 -12.54 6.94
C ARG A 126 8.43 -11.80 5.59
N ARG A 127 7.63 -10.74 5.48
CA ARG A 127 7.21 -10.14 4.20
C ARG A 127 7.69 -8.71 4.00
N SER A 128 7.79 -7.95 5.08
CA SER A 128 8.30 -6.58 5.04
C SER A 128 8.87 -6.15 6.38
N ARG A 129 9.85 -5.25 6.38
CA ARG A 129 10.34 -4.58 7.58
C ARG A 129 10.37 -3.08 7.34
N ASN A 130 9.75 -2.35 8.25
CA ASN A 130 9.64 -0.91 8.12
C ASN A 130 10.02 -0.29 9.49
N PRO A 131 11.32 -0.03 9.73
CA PRO A 131 11.79 0.38 11.05
C PRO A 131 11.35 1.83 11.34
N TYR A 132 10.49 2.03 12.32
CA TYR A 132 10.27 3.37 12.87
C TYR A 132 11.60 3.95 13.38
N PRO A 133 11.94 5.23 13.11
CA PRO A 133 11.19 6.27 12.38
C PRO A 133 11.56 6.39 10.89
N PHE A 134 12.33 5.45 10.34
CA PHE A 134 12.81 5.48 8.96
C PHE A 134 11.75 4.88 8.03
N PHE A 135 10.97 5.76 7.41
CA PHE A 135 9.85 5.49 6.50
C PHE A 135 10.25 4.85 5.15
N THR A 136 11.27 3.98 5.13
CA THR A 136 11.71 3.25 3.94
C THR A 136 11.48 1.76 4.16
N GLY A 137 10.40 1.24 3.58
CA GLY A 137 10.05 -0.17 3.65
C GLY A 137 11.12 -1.04 3.00
N THR A 138 11.47 -2.15 3.65
CA THR A 138 12.17 -3.27 3.03
C THR A 138 11.15 -4.34 2.73
N LEU A 139 10.99 -4.71 1.46
CA LEU A 139 10.16 -5.83 1.02
C LEU A 139 10.99 -7.08 0.86
N TYR A 140 10.50 -8.20 1.37
CA TYR A 140 11.17 -9.49 1.26
C TYR A 140 10.39 -10.39 0.32
N TYR A 141 11.06 -10.87 -0.74
CA TYR A 141 10.53 -11.94 -1.58
C TYR A 141 11.07 -13.28 -1.08
N ASP A 142 10.18 -14.12 -0.55
CA ASP A 142 10.48 -15.50 -0.20
C ASP A 142 9.64 -16.40 -1.12
N GLU A 143 10.29 -17.14 -2.01
CA GLU A 143 9.64 -18.11 -2.89
C GLU A 143 8.89 -19.22 -2.12
N ASN A 144 9.19 -19.38 -0.83
CA ASN A 144 8.52 -20.32 0.07
C ASN A 144 7.41 -19.66 0.91
N ASP A 145 7.04 -18.40 0.65
CA ASP A 145 5.95 -17.70 1.33
C ASP A 145 4.57 -18.17 0.85
N GLY A 146 4.20 -19.38 1.27
CA GLY A 146 2.88 -19.93 1.02
C GLY A 146 2.66 -20.38 -0.42
N PRO A 147 1.40 -20.61 -0.81
CA PRO A 147 1.06 -21.22 -2.11
C PRO A 147 1.22 -20.27 -3.31
N ASP A 148 1.25 -18.96 -3.09
CA ASP A 148 1.41 -17.96 -4.14
C ASP A 148 2.28 -16.77 -3.67
N PRO A 149 3.60 -16.94 -3.70
CA PRO A 149 4.54 -15.92 -3.21
C PRO A 149 4.51 -14.65 -4.08
N GLU A 150 4.21 -14.76 -5.38
CA GLU A 150 4.13 -13.61 -6.29
C GLU A 150 2.97 -12.69 -5.94
N ARG A 151 1.75 -13.22 -5.82
CA ARG A 151 0.57 -12.43 -5.43
C ARG A 151 0.69 -11.88 -4.01
N SER A 152 1.28 -12.66 -3.10
CA SER A 152 1.61 -12.21 -1.74
C SER A 152 2.56 -11.01 -1.75
N TYR A 153 3.63 -11.09 -2.53
CA TYR A 153 4.63 -10.03 -2.64
C TYR A 153 4.04 -8.77 -3.28
N ALA A 154 3.33 -8.90 -4.40
CA ALA A 154 2.69 -7.77 -5.09
C ALA A 154 1.68 -7.04 -4.19
N MET A 155 0.85 -7.78 -3.44
CA MET A 155 -0.08 -7.20 -2.47
C MET A 155 0.64 -6.49 -1.33
N THR A 156 1.69 -7.11 -0.80
CA THR A 156 2.51 -6.51 0.27
C THR A 156 3.19 -5.22 -0.22
N ALA A 157 3.72 -5.21 -1.45
CA ALA A 157 4.32 -4.03 -2.02
C ALA A 157 3.33 -2.86 -2.11
N ALA A 158 2.11 -3.12 -2.60
CA ALA A 158 1.07 -2.11 -2.66
C ALA A 158 0.66 -1.58 -1.28
N HIS A 159 0.62 -2.46 -0.27
CA HIS A 159 0.35 -2.11 1.12
C HIS A 159 1.46 -1.21 1.70
N GLU A 160 2.73 -1.59 1.53
CA GLU A 160 3.87 -0.81 2.00
C GLU A 160 3.96 0.56 1.32
N VAL A 161 3.58 0.66 0.05
CA VAL A 161 3.43 1.93 -0.66
C VAL A 161 2.34 2.81 -0.02
N GLY A 162 1.28 2.22 0.51
CA GLY A 162 0.22 2.96 1.21
C GLY A 162 0.70 3.70 2.46
N HIS A 163 1.71 3.19 3.16
CA HIS A 163 2.20 3.81 4.38
C HIS A 163 2.71 5.26 4.19
N PRO A 164 3.71 5.53 3.34
CA PRO A 164 4.16 6.90 3.09
C PRO A 164 3.08 7.79 2.47
N LEU A 165 2.20 7.26 1.60
CA LEU A 165 1.08 8.01 1.02
C LEU A 165 0.13 8.55 2.11
N LEU A 166 -0.35 7.66 2.98
CA LEU A 166 -1.27 8.01 4.05
C LEU A 166 -0.58 8.77 5.19
N THR A 167 0.71 8.54 5.42
CA THR A 167 1.51 9.33 6.37
C THR A 167 1.60 10.78 5.91
N HIS A 168 1.80 11.02 4.61
CA HIS A 168 1.82 12.38 4.05
C HIS A 168 0.46 13.09 4.14
N ALA A 169 -0.63 12.33 4.07
CA ALA A 169 -1.98 12.87 4.14
C ALA A 169 -2.45 13.13 5.58
N PHE A 170 -2.27 12.15 6.48
CA PHE A 170 -2.94 12.12 7.79
C PHE A 170 -1.99 11.80 8.96
N GLY A 171 -0.68 11.65 8.69
CA GLY A 171 0.33 11.36 9.69
C GLY A 171 0.50 9.88 10.02
N ALA A 172 1.59 9.57 10.71
CA ALA A 172 2.02 8.19 10.96
C ALA A 172 1.01 7.39 11.80
N LYS A 173 0.32 8.02 12.76
CA LYS A 173 -0.67 7.34 13.61
C LYS A 173 -1.80 6.72 12.81
N TYR A 174 -2.35 7.45 11.83
CA TYR A 174 -3.42 6.93 10.98
C TYR A 174 -2.90 5.82 10.06
N SER A 175 -1.80 6.09 9.38
CA SER A 175 -1.23 5.20 8.38
C SER A 175 -0.72 3.87 8.96
N TRP A 176 0.13 3.93 9.99
CA TRP A 176 0.79 2.78 10.58
C TRP A 176 -0.01 2.13 11.69
N GLY A 177 -1.00 2.85 12.24
CA GLY A 177 -2.05 2.25 13.05
C GLY A 177 -3.09 1.52 12.21
N HIS A 178 -2.95 1.48 10.88
CA HIS A 178 -3.89 0.81 9.97
C HIS A 178 -5.34 1.31 10.19
N ALA A 179 -5.52 2.63 10.18
CA ALA A 179 -6.78 3.30 10.54
C ALA A 179 -7.38 2.87 11.90
N GLY A 180 -6.53 2.43 12.83
CA GLY A 180 -6.91 2.01 14.18
C GLY A 180 -7.03 0.49 14.36
N THR A 181 -6.85 -0.33 13.33
CA THR A 181 -6.92 -1.80 13.46
C THR A 181 -5.63 -2.43 14.02
N SER A 182 -4.66 -1.60 14.41
CA SER A 182 -3.39 -2.02 14.99
C SER A 182 -2.67 -0.87 15.69
N THR A 183 -1.64 -1.22 16.44
CA THR A 183 -0.63 -0.27 16.92
C THR A 183 0.29 0.16 15.78
N ILE A 184 0.93 1.33 15.92
CA ILE A 184 1.96 1.85 14.99
C ILE A 184 3.12 0.87 14.77
N LEU A 185 3.34 -0.08 15.70
CA LEU A 185 4.38 -1.10 15.63
C LEU A 185 3.91 -2.40 14.96
N GLY A 186 2.73 -2.42 14.32
CA GLY A 186 2.21 -3.57 13.58
C GLY A 186 1.58 -4.66 14.46
N ARG A 187 1.41 -4.43 15.78
CA ARG A 187 0.59 -5.33 16.60
C ARG A 187 -0.89 -5.10 16.27
N ARG A 188 -1.53 -6.09 15.63
CA ARG A 188 -2.98 -6.09 15.35
C ARG A 188 -3.79 -5.90 16.64
N ASP A 189 -4.83 -5.07 16.56
CA ASP A 189 -5.77 -4.86 17.65
C ASP A 189 -6.68 -6.08 17.84
N GLN A 190 -7.09 -6.35 19.08
CA GLN A 190 -8.07 -7.40 19.37
C GLN A 190 -9.44 -7.04 18.81
N ASP A 191 -9.77 -5.75 18.77
CA ASP A 191 -11.03 -5.23 18.24
C ASP A 191 -10.96 -4.92 16.73
N ALA A 192 -9.87 -5.32 16.05
CA ALA A 192 -9.78 -5.24 14.59
C ALA A 192 -10.95 -6.01 13.93
N PRO A 193 -11.49 -5.52 12.81
CA PRO A 193 -12.58 -6.20 12.13
C PRO A 193 -12.15 -7.59 11.68
N GLU A 194 -13.09 -8.55 11.65
CA GLU A 194 -12.85 -9.82 10.99
C GLU A 194 -12.76 -9.62 9.47
N TYR A 195 -12.02 -10.49 8.78
CA TYR A 195 -12.07 -10.51 7.32
C TYR A 195 -13.52 -10.62 6.84
N PRO A 196 -13.97 -9.77 5.91
CA PRO A 196 -15.36 -9.80 5.47
C PRO A 196 -15.63 -11.08 4.66
N ALA A 197 -16.78 -11.72 4.92
CA ALA A 197 -17.20 -12.91 4.18
C ALA A 197 -17.44 -12.63 2.68
N GLN A 198 -17.87 -11.42 2.35
CA GLN A 198 -18.16 -10.96 0.98
C GLN A 198 -17.74 -9.49 0.80
N GLY A 199 -17.60 -9.04 -0.45
CA GLY A 199 -17.21 -7.66 -0.77
C GLY A 199 -15.70 -7.39 -0.67
N GLU A 200 -15.30 -6.13 -0.74
CA GLU A 200 -13.89 -5.73 -0.76
C GLU A 200 -13.17 -6.01 0.58
N ILE A 201 -11.87 -6.27 0.50
CA ILE A 201 -10.96 -6.31 1.63
C ILE A 201 -10.07 -5.08 1.50
N SER A 202 -10.06 -4.20 2.51
CA SER A 202 -9.25 -2.99 2.45
C SER A 202 -7.77 -3.35 2.51
N LEU A 203 -7.01 -2.88 1.53
CA LEU A 203 -5.56 -3.09 1.46
C LEU A 203 -4.85 -2.63 2.72
N MET A 204 -5.31 -1.55 3.37
CA MET A 204 -4.57 -0.91 4.47
C MET A 204 -5.00 -1.36 5.86
N LEU A 205 -6.06 -2.16 6.00
CA LEU A 205 -6.53 -2.62 7.31
C LEU A 205 -5.90 -3.95 7.70
N TYR A 206 -5.73 -4.14 9.01
CA TYR A 206 -5.48 -5.46 9.57
C TYR A 206 -6.80 -6.09 9.98
N TYR A 207 -6.90 -7.39 9.74
CA TYR A 207 -8.11 -8.16 9.99
C TYR A 207 -7.84 -9.30 10.96
N ASN A 208 -8.81 -9.54 11.84
CA ASN A 208 -8.91 -10.77 12.59
C ASN A 208 -9.42 -11.92 11.69
N ARG A 209 -9.18 -13.16 12.10
CA ARG A 209 -9.76 -14.31 11.40
C ARG A 209 -11.28 -14.23 11.48
N ASN A 210 -11.96 -14.53 10.38
CA ASN A 210 -13.40 -14.61 10.40
C ASN A 210 -13.83 -15.86 11.19
N SER A 211 -14.70 -15.68 12.17
CA SER A 211 -15.18 -16.75 13.06
C SER A 211 -16.28 -17.60 12.42
N SER A 212 -16.93 -17.07 11.38
CA SER A 212 -18.09 -17.67 10.71
C SER A 212 -17.74 -18.37 9.39
N CYS A 213 -16.62 -18.04 8.76
CA CYS A 213 -16.14 -18.71 7.55
C CYS A 213 -14.62 -18.65 7.38
N VAL A 214 -14.10 -19.56 6.56
CA VAL A 214 -12.70 -19.50 6.11
C VAL A 214 -12.64 -18.65 4.85
N ILE A 215 -11.78 -17.63 4.86
CA ILE A 215 -11.45 -16.84 3.67
C ILE A 215 -10.17 -17.41 3.08
N ASP A 216 -10.28 -18.05 1.92
CA ASP A 216 -9.14 -18.62 1.22
C ASP A 216 -8.22 -17.54 0.62
N SER A 217 -7.01 -17.94 0.25
CA SER A 217 -6.00 -17.02 -0.28
C SER A 217 -6.40 -16.38 -1.60
N ASP A 218 -7.10 -17.09 -2.49
CA ASP A 218 -7.54 -16.53 -3.76
C ASP A 218 -8.60 -15.43 -3.54
N SER A 219 -9.51 -15.64 -2.59
CA SER A 219 -10.48 -14.64 -2.13
C SER A 219 -9.77 -13.42 -1.54
N ILE A 220 -8.75 -13.61 -0.70
CA ILE A 220 -7.95 -12.51 -0.17
C ILE A 220 -7.30 -11.72 -1.32
N PHE A 221 -6.58 -12.39 -2.22
CA PHE A 221 -5.87 -11.69 -3.29
C PHE A 221 -6.81 -11.02 -4.29
N SER A 222 -7.95 -11.63 -4.63
CA SER A 222 -8.88 -11.09 -5.62
C SER A 222 -9.70 -9.91 -5.10
N ARG A 223 -10.04 -9.91 -3.82
CA ARG A 223 -10.92 -8.90 -3.19
C ARG A 223 -10.16 -7.81 -2.47
N THR A 224 -8.87 -7.99 -2.21
CA THR A 224 -8.04 -6.92 -1.62
C THR A 224 -7.90 -5.78 -2.60
N ILE A 225 -8.13 -4.55 -2.15
CA ILE A 225 -7.99 -3.33 -2.93
C ILE A 225 -7.87 -2.12 -1.98
N ALA A 226 -7.18 -1.06 -2.39
CA ALA A 226 -7.17 0.19 -1.64
C ALA A 226 -8.61 0.72 -1.52
N SER A 227 -8.98 1.21 -0.33
CA SER A 227 -10.34 1.71 -0.12
C SER A 227 -10.61 2.92 -1.03
N GLU A 228 -11.88 3.20 -1.34
CA GLU A 228 -12.23 4.41 -2.09
C GLU A 228 -11.66 5.67 -1.42
N GLY A 229 -11.66 5.72 -0.08
CA GLY A 229 -11.08 6.82 0.69
C GLY A 229 -9.55 6.95 0.52
N ASP A 230 -8.83 5.83 0.49
CA ASP A 230 -7.39 5.83 0.26
C ASP A 230 -7.06 6.31 -1.16
N VAL A 231 -7.82 5.87 -2.17
CA VAL A 231 -7.61 6.28 -3.58
C VAL A 231 -7.98 7.75 -3.79
N LYS A 232 -9.08 8.23 -3.20
CA LYS A 232 -9.40 9.67 -3.12
C LYS A 232 -8.28 10.47 -2.48
N THR A 233 -7.65 9.92 -1.44
CA THR A 233 -6.50 10.56 -0.78
C THR A 233 -5.31 10.64 -1.73
N LEU A 234 -4.99 9.56 -2.45
CA LEU A 234 -3.93 9.56 -3.46
C LEU A 234 -4.18 10.61 -4.56
N VAL A 235 -5.41 10.69 -5.08
CA VAL A 235 -5.81 11.74 -6.05
C VAL A 235 -5.57 13.13 -5.47
N TYR A 236 -6.03 13.37 -4.23
CA TYR A 236 -5.91 14.66 -3.56
C TYR A 236 -4.46 15.08 -3.32
N ILE A 237 -3.60 14.16 -2.89
CA ILE A 237 -2.20 14.46 -2.56
C ILE A 237 -1.27 14.48 -3.77
N SER A 238 -1.69 13.94 -4.91
CA SER A 238 -0.90 13.97 -6.15
C SER A 238 -0.76 15.39 -6.69
N GLY A 239 0.39 15.69 -7.29
CA GLY A 239 0.57 16.90 -8.10
C GLY A 239 -0.37 16.88 -9.31
N ARG A 240 -0.48 18.00 -10.00
CA ARG A 240 -1.21 18.06 -11.27
C ARG A 240 -0.22 18.18 -12.40
N SER A 241 -0.38 17.35 -13.44
CA SER A 241 0.27 17.62 -14.72
C SER A 241 -0.26 18.97 -15.22
N LYS A 242 0.65 19.83 -15.66
CA LYS A 242 0.24 21.02 -16.44
C LYS A 242 -0.36 20.59 -17.77
#